data_AF-A0A6J2YH07-F1
#
_entry.id   AF-A0A6J2YH07-F1
#
_cell.length_a   1.000
_cell.length_b   1.000
_cell.length_c   1.000
_cell.angle_alpha   90.00
_cell.angle_beta   90.00
_cell.angle_gamma   90.00
#
_symmetry.space_group_name_H-M   'P 1'
#
loop_
_entity.id
_entity.type
_entity.pdbx_description
1 polymer ?
#
loop_
_entity_poly.entity_id
_entity_poly.type
_entity_poly.pdbx_seq_one_letter_code
_entity_poly.pdbx_strand_id
1 'polypeptide(L)'
;MELFGYYYNPTTNNHDVKSFNTSFKVVCKSTEMKDLVEEFLMIIDNKADVFAEKDSGWILLNFLYLEININKFNPMRASSFVELPSEIVRRQAIVNIRNNDDCCFAWSIVAALYPPTGVDFVTSSYPHYSTVLNTAGIDFPMSLKDIKKFEIQNNISINVYGLEKYFIKFLIVKNMK
;
A
#
# COMPACT_ATOMS: atom_id res chain seq x y z
N MET A 1 15.90 5.72 1.78
CA MET A 1 17.14 6.51 1.59
C MET A 1 18.14 6.08 2.64
N GLU A 2 19.43 6.13 2.35
CA GLU A 2 20.49 5.72 3.29
C GLU A 2 21.55 6.82 3.38
N LEU A 3 21.85 7.28 4.60
CA LEU A 3 22.84 8.32 4.84
C LEU A 3 24.08 7.69 5.47
N PHE A 4 25.25 8.03 4.91
CA PHE A 4 26.54 7.55 5.35
C PHE A 4 27.31 8.69 6.04
N GLY A 5 27.82 8.41 7.23
CA GLY A 5 28.63 9.32 8.03
C GLY A 5 29.95 8.71 8.45
N TYR A 6 30.95 9.55 8.64
CA TYR A 6 32.24 9.20 9.22
C TYR A 6 32.23 9.51 10.72
N TYR A 7 32.52 8.51 11.55
CA TYR A 7 32.40 8.59 13.00
C TYR A 7 33.74 8.31 13.67
N TYR A 8 33.90 8.87 14.86
CA TYR A 8 35.03 8.65 15.75
C TYR A 8 34.56 8.18 17.11
N ASN A 9 35.21 7.15 17.66
CA ASN A 9 34.97 6.67 19.01
C ASN A 9 36.15 7.06 19.92
N PRO A 10 35.96 8.01 20.87
CA PRO A 10 37.02 8.42 21.79
C PRO A 10 37.47 7.30 22.73
N THR A 11 36.58 6.39 23.10
CA THR A 11 36.85 5.30 24.06
C THR A 11 37.79 4.25 23.47
N THR A 12 37.63 3.93 22.19
CA THR A 12 38.45 2.93 21.49
C THR A 12 39.50 3.56 20.57
N ASN A 13 39.53 4.89 20.48
CA ASN A 13 40.35 5.67 19.55
C ASN A 13 40.26 5.14 18.11
N ASN A 14 39.05 4.85 17.67
CA ASN A 14 38.79 4.23 16.37
C ASN A 14 37.92 5.12 15.49
N HIS A 15 38.09 4.99 14.18
CA HIS A 15 37.27 5.64 13.18
C HIS A 15 36.52 4.61 12.35
N ASP A 16 35.29 4.92 11.99
CA ASP A 16 34.46 3.99 11.22
C ASP A 16 33.44 4.73 10.36
N VAL A 17 33.05 4.12 9.25
CA VAL A 17 31.96 4.59 8.40
C VAL A 17 30.70 3.86 8.83
N LYS A 18 29.66 4.62 9.16
CA LYS A 18 28.37 4.05 9.55
C LYS A 18 27.27 4.61 8.67
N SER A 19 26.26 3.79 8.45
CA SER A 19 25.10 4.14 7.62
C SER A 19 23.80 3.94 8.38
N PHE A 20 22.78 4.66 7.95
CA PHE A 20 21.44 4.50 8.49
C PHE A 20 20.39 4.62 7.40
N ASN A 21 19.56 3.58 7.33
CA ASN A 21 18.45 3.52 6.40
C ASN A 21 17.27 4.37 6.90
N THR A 22 16.42 4.80 5.99
CA THR A 22 15.14 5.47 6.28
C THR A 22 14.03 4.73 5.56
N SER A 23 12.86 4.69 6.18
CA SER A 23 11.66 4.09 5.60
C SER A 23 11.33 4.73 4.25
N PHE A 24 10.75 3.94 3.35
CA PHE A 24 10.26 4.45 2.07
C PHE A 24 9.15 5.48 2.30
N LYS A 25 9.23 6.59 1.57
CA LYS A 25 8.20 7.63 1.55
C LYS A 25 7.59 7.71 0.16
N VAL A 26 6.26 7.75 0.09
CA VAL A 26 5.53 7.93 -1.17
C VAL A 26 5.53 9.43 -1.51
N VAL A 27 5.99 9.77 -2.71
CA VAL A 27 5.99 11.14 -3.23
C VAL A 27 4.97 11.22 -4.35
N CYS A 28 4.00 12.13 -4.24
CA CYS A 28 2.97 12.36 -5.23
C CYS A 28 3.24 13.66 -5.99
N LYS A 29 2.64 13.85 -7.18
CA LYS A 29 2.74 15.13 -7.92
C LYS A 29 2.23 16.33 -7.12
N SER A 30 1.32 16.09 -6.18
CA SER A 30 0.77 17.11 -5.29
C SER A 30 1.65 17.39 -4.06
N THR A 31 2.71 16.61 -3.84
CA THR A 31 3.63 16.83 -2.72
C THR A 31 4.51 18.04 -3.03
N GLU A 32 4.48 19.06 -2.18
CA GLU A 32 5.38 20.19 -2.34
C GLU A 32 6.83 19.79 -2.05
N MET A 33 7.75 20.24 -2.90
CA MET A 33 9.18 19.94 -2.75
C MET A 33 9.75 20.48 -1.44
N LYS A 34 9.19 21.60 -0.95
CA LYS A 34 9.66 22.24 0.28
C LYS A 34 9.39 21.36 1.50
N ASP A 35 8.15 20.91 1.67
CA ASP A 35 7.75 20.01 2.76
C ASP A 35 8.58 18.72 2.76
N LEU A 36 8.84 18.20 1.57
CA LEU A 36 9.65 17.00 1.40
C LEU A 36 11.08 17.21 1.91
N VAL A 37 11.72 18.33 1.55
CA VAL A 37 13.07 18.68 2.01
C VAL A 37 13.11 18.91 3.51
N GLU A 38 12.17 19.66 4.07
CA GLU A 38 12.10 19.94 5.51
C GLU A 38 11.94 18.64 6.32
N GLU A 39 11.06 17.74 5.89
CA GLU A 39 10.87 16.47 6.56
C GLU A 39 12.11 15.56 6.44
N PHE A 40 12.81 15.59 5.30
CA PHE A 40 14.08 14.86 5.14
C PHE A 40 15.17 15.40 6.07
N LEU A 41 15.27 16.73 6.23
CA LEU A 41 16.21 17.34 7.17
C LEU A 41 15.88 16.92 8.61
N MET A 42 14.61 16.96 9.00
CA MET A 42 14.19 16.48 10.33
C MET A 42 14.54 15.01 10.57
N ILE A 43 14.39 14.14 9.57
CA ILE A 43 14.75 12.72 9.71
C ILE A 43 16.27 12.55 9.88
N ILE A 44 17.06 13.33 9.14
CA ILE A 44 18.52 13.28 9.23
C ILE A 44 18.98 13.76 10.61
N ASP A 45 18.48 14.91 11.07
CA ASP A 45 18.85 15.48 12.38
C ASP A 45 18.47 14.52 13.52
N ASN A 46 17.23 14.03 13.55
CA ASN A 46 16.80 13.08 14.57
C ASN A 46 17.65 11.80 14.57
N LYS A 47 18.10 11.32 13.41
CA LYS A 47 18.96 10.13 13.35
C LYS A 47 20.39 10.42 13.78
N ALA A 48 20.90 11.62 13.52
CA ALA A 48 22.19 12.05 14.03
C ALA A 48 22.17 12.12 15.58
N ASP A 49 21.12 12.69 16.15
CA ASP A 49 20.94 12.83 17.61
C ASP A 49 20.76 11.48 18.29
N VAL A 50 19.86 10.63 17.79
CA VAL A 50 19.64 9.29 18.34
C VAL A 50 20.91 8.46 18.34
N PHE A 51 21.78 8.63 17.34
CA PHE A 51 23.04 7.91 17.28
C PHE A 51 24.07 8.44 18.30
N ALA A 52 24.12 9.76 18.50
CA ALA A 52 24.94 10.37 19.54
C ALA A 52 24.48 9.96 20.95
N GLU A 53 23.17 9.82 21.17
CA GLU A 53 22.60 9.52 22.48
C GLU A 53 22.53 8.04 22.85
N LYS A 54 22.30 7.13 21.88
CA LYS A 54 21.88 5.75 22.22
C LYS A 54 22.96 4.69 22.24
N ASP A 55 24.10 4.80 21.56
CA ASP A 55 25.06 3.69 21.58
C ASP A 55 26.53 4.07 21.36
N SER A 56 27.36 3.67 22.32
CA SER A 56 28.82 3.43 22.22
C SER A 56 29.79 4.63 22.11
N GLY A 57 29.32 5.86 22.30
CA GLY A 57 30.20 7.04 22.39
C GLY A 57 30.82 7.47 21.06
N TRP A 58 30.18 7.12 19.94
CA TRP A 58 30.62 7.56 18.62
C TRP A 58 30.16 9.00 18.35
N ILE A 59 31.11 9.82 17.93
CA ILE A 59 30.92 11.20 17.55
C ILE A 59 30.89 11.26 16.03
N LEU A 60 29.82 11.83 15.46
CA LEU A 60 29.76 12.12 14.03
C LEU A 60 30.76 13.23 13.71
N LEU A 61 31.67 12.97 12.77
CA LEU A 61 32.62 13.98 12.28
C LEU A 61 32.06 14.67 11.04
N ASN A 62 31.77 13.90 9.99
CA ASN A 62 31.33 14.43 8.69
C ASN A 62 30.28 13.51 8.04
N PHE A 63 29.34 14.11 7.31
CA PHE A 63 28.51 13.38 6.35
C PHE A 63 29.31 13.10 5.08
N LEU A 64 29.22 11.88 4.57
CA LEU A 64 29.95 11.46 3.36
C LEU A 64 29.08 11.61 2.12
N TYR A 65 27.95 10.89 2.09
CA TYR A 65 27.01 10.93 0.97
C TYR A 65 25.65 10.35 1.38
N LEU A 66 24.65 10.66 0.55
CA LEU A 66 23.26 10.23 0.70
C LEU A 66 22.85 9.40 -0.52
N GLU A 67 22.38 8.18 -0.28
CA GLU A 67 21.77 7.35 -1.31
C GLU A 67 20.25 7.46 -1.28
N ILE A 68 19.68 7.96 -2.38
CA ILE A 68 18.25 8.08 -2.57
C ILE A 68 17.79 7.02 -3.56
N ASN A 69 17.10 6.00 -3.04
CA ASN A 69 16.46 4.96 -3.86
C ASN A 69 15.03 5.39 -4.23
N ILE A 70 14.82 5.72 -5.51
CA ILE A 70 13.51 6.09 -6.04
C ILE A 70 12.91 4.89 -6.78
N ASN A 71 11.84 4.34 -6.23
CA ASN A 71 11.08 3.27 -6.86
C ASN A 71 9.76 3.81 -7.41
N LYS A 72 9.38 3.38 -8.62
CA LYS A 72 8.07 3.69 -9.18
C LYS A 72 7.00 3.02 -8.34
N PHE A 73 6.28 3.82 -7.54
CA PHE A 73 5.17 3.34 -6.75
C PHE A 73 3.89 3.38 -7.59
N ASN A 74 3.34 2.22 -7.92
CA ASN A 74 2.00 2.11 -8.48
C ASN A 74 1.05 1.64 -7.37
N PRO A 75 0.33 2.56 -6.69
CA PRO A 75 -0.66 2.15 -5.70
C PRO A 75 -1.71 1.28 -6.39
N MET A 76 -2.11 0.18 -5.74
CA MET A 76 -3.24 -0.60 -6.23
C MET A 76 -4.47 0.29 -6.31
N ARG A 77 -5.08 0.39 -7.49
CA ARG A 77 -6.34 1.10 -7.68
C ARG A 77 -7.43 0.06 -7.86
N ALA A 78 -8.22 -0.15 -6.81
CA ALA A 78 -9.47 -0.89 -6.89
C ALA A 78 -10.60 0.11 -7.14
N SER A 79 -10.66 0.68 -8.34
CA SER A 79 -11.63 1.70 -8.73
C SER A 79 -12.80 1.08 -9.49
N SER A 80 -12.68 0.99 -10.80
CA SER A 80 -13.70 0.53 -11.72
C SER A 80 -13.25 -0.76 -12.41
N PHE A 81 -14.10 -1.29 -13.27
CA PHE A 81 -13.82 -2.48 -14.05
C PHE A 81 -12.46 -2.40 -14.76
N VAL A 82 -11.67 -3.45 -14.59
CA VAL A 82 -10.42 -3.67 -15.31
C VAL A 82 -10.54 -4.95 -16.11
N GLU A 83 -10.20 -4.88 -17.40
CA GLU A 83 -10.18 -6.06 -18.25
C GLU A 83 -9.13 -7.06 -17.77
N LEU A 84 -9.56 -8.32 -17.62
CA LEU A 84 -8.66 -9.40 -17.23
C LEU A 84 -7.82 -9.86 -18.43
N PRO A 85 -6.56 -10.29 -18.21
CA PRO A 85 -5.78 -10.98 -19.23
C PRO A 85 -6.53 -12.17 -19.81
N SER A 86 -6.36 -12.41 -21.12
CA SER A 86 -7.10 -13.42 -21.87
C SER A 86 -6.94 -14.84 -21.31
N GLU A 87 -5.81 -15.14 -20.66
CA GLU A 87 -5.54 -16.45 -20.07
C GLU A 87 -6.47 -16.75 -18.88
N ILE A 88 -6.95 -15.72 -18.20
CA ILE A 88 -7.81 -15.83 -17.03
C ILE A 88 -9.27 -15.84 -17.45
N VAL A 89 -9.65 -14.95 -18.38
CA VAL A 89 -11.00 -14.95 -18.96
C VAL A 89 -11.34 -16.33 -19.51
N ARG A 90 -10.41 -16.97 -20.21
CA ARG A 90 -10.57 -18.31 -20.78
C ARG A 90 -10.81 -19.41 -19.74
N ARG A 91 -10.38 -19.22 -18.49
CA ARG A 91 -10.59 -20.19 -17.41
C ARG A 91 -12.00 -20.14 -16.84
N GLN A 92 -12.74 -19.06 -17.07
CA GLN A 92 -14.12 -18.86 -16.56
C GLN A 92 -14.26 -19.12 -15.05
N ALA A 93 -13.18 -18.92 -14.28
CA ALA A 93 -13.11 -19.20 -12.85
C ALA A 93 -13.30 -17.94 -11.99
N ILE A 94 -13.48 -16.77 -12.61
CA ILE A 94 -13.56 -15.47 -11.95
C ILE A 94 -14.76 -14.71 -12.52
N VAL A 95 -15.63 -14.24 -11.63
CA VAL A 95 -16.67 -13.27 -11.97
C VAL A 95 -16.04 -11.88 -11.91
N ASN A 96 -15.96 -11.19 -13.05
CA ASN A 96 -15.42 -9.83 -13.14
C ASN A 96 -16.54 -8.84 -13.43
N ILE A 97 -17.05 -8.21 -12.38
CA ILE A 97 -18.22 -7.33 -12.46
C ILE A 97 -17.85 -6.04 -13.20
N ARG A 98 -18.68 -5.67 -14.17
CA ARG A 98 -18.56 -4.46 -14.96
C ARG A 98 -19.28 -3.30 -14.27
N ASN A 99 -18.52 -2.52 -13.50
CA ASN A 99 -19.00 -1.30 -12.84
C ASN A 99 -18.39 -0.04 -13.48
N ASN A 100 -19.15 1.05 -13.46
CA ASN A 100 -18.74 2.38 -13.97
C ASN A 100 -18.39 3.37 -12.84
N ASP A 101 -18.47 2.94 -11.58
CA ASP A 101 -18.12 3.69 -10.38
C ASP A 101 -16.76 3.24 -9.81
N ASP A 102 -16.30 3.87 -8.72
CA ASP A 102 -15.06 3.50 -8.03
C ASP A 102 -15.26 2.40 -6.97
N CYS A 103 -16.36 1.64 -7.05
CA CYS A 103 -16.82 0.71 -6.03
C CYS A 103 -16.61 -0.76 -6.43
N CYS A 104 -15.64 -1.09 -7.29
CA CYS A 104 -15.45 -2.46 -7.80
C CYS A 104 -15.21 -3.48 -6.66
N PHE A 105 -14.57 -3.04 -5.58
CA PHE A 105 -14.39 -3.84 -4.36
C PHE A 105 -15.75 -4.27 -3.80
N ALA A 106 -16.64 -3.30 -3.54
CA ALA A 106 -17.93 -3.56 -2.92
C ALA A 106 -18.80 -4.43 -3.81
N TRP A 107 -18.84 -4.15 -5.12
CA TRP A 107 -19.53 -4.98 -6.10
C TRP A 107 -19.00 -6.44 -6.06
N SER A 108 -17.69 -6.64 -6.01
CA SER A 108 -17.09 -7.99 -5.95
C SER A 108 -17.51 -8.77 -4.70
N ILE A 109 -17.64 -8.09 -3.55
CA ILE A 109 -18.18 -8.70 -2.33
C ILE A 109 -19.64 -9.09 -2.52
N VAL A 110 -20.47 -8.21 -3.10
CA VAL A 110 -21.88 -8.51 -3.34
C VAL A 110 -22.03 -9.73 -4.24
N ALA A 111 -21.27 -9.85 -5.32
CA ALA A 111 -21.36 -11.04 -6.19
C ALA A 111 -20.89 -12.33 -5.52
N ALA A 112 -20.00 -12.24 -4.52
CA ALA A 112 -19.61 -13.39 -3.72
C ALA A 112 -20.68 -13.79 -2.68
N LEU A 113 -21.52 -12.84 -2.23
CA LEU A 113 -22.53 -13.05 -1.20
C LEU A 113 -23.91 -13.41 -1.76
N TYR A 114 -24.28 -12.86 -2.91
CA TYR A 114 -25.61 -12.97 -3.48
C TYR A 114 -25.55 -13.67 -4.84
N PRO A 115 -26.44 -14.65 -5.11
CA PRO A 115 -26.56 -15.21 -6.45
C PRO A 115 -27.08 -14.14 -7.43
N PRO A 116 -26.58 -14.11 -8.67
CA PRO A 116 -27.07 -13.16 -9.67
C PRO A 116 -28.53 -13.46 -10.05
N THR A 117 -29.33 -12.42 -10.22
CA THR A 117 -30.69 -12.52 -10.80
C THR A 117 -30.69 -12.57 -12.32
N GLY A 118 -29.54 -12.32 -12.94
CA GLY A 118 -29.35 -12.30 -14.39
C GLY A 118 -27.91 -12.62 -14.76
N VAL A 119 -27.29 -11.76 -15.56
CA VAL A 119 -25.90 -11.93 -16.02
C VAL A 119 -24.93 -11.62 -14.87
N ASP A 120 -24.11 -12.60 -14.50
CA ASP A 120 -23.22 -12.58 -13.33
C ASP A 120 -22.17 -11.46 -13.32
N PHE A 121 -21.79 -10.91 -14.47
CA PHE A 121 -20.84 -9.82 -14.54
C PHE A 121 -21.49 -8.42 -14.54
N VAL A 122 -22.80 -8.28 -14.39
CA VAL A 122 -23.50 -6.98 -14.46
C VAL A 122 -23.98 -6.55 -13.08
N THR A 123 -23.72 -5.29 -12.70
CA THR A 123 -24.12 -4.74 -11.39
C THR A 123 -25.62 -4.79 -11.12
N SER A 124 -26.46 -4.63 -12.16
CA SER A 124 -27.92 -4.71 -12.05
C SER A 124 -28.46 -6.10 -11.68
N SER A 125 -27.63 -7.15 -11.79
CA SER A 125 -28.00 -8.51 -11.39
C SER A 125 -27.85 -8.76 -9.88
N TYR A 126 -27.44 -7.74 -9.12
CA TYR A 126 -27.18 -7.81 -7.70
C TYR A 126 -27.89 -6.67 -6.94
N PRO A 127 -28.18 -6.86 -5.64
CA PRO A 127 -28.60 -5.75 -4.81
C PRO A 127 -27.51 -4.67 -4.76
N HIS A 128 -27.91 -3.41 -4.64
CA HIS A 128 -26.95 -2.31 -4.59
C HIS A 128 -26.06 -2.45 -3.34
N TYR A 129 -24.74 -2.32 -3.49
CA TYR A 129 -23.78 -2.62 -2.42
C TYR A 129 -24.06 -1.84 -1.13
N SER A 130 -24.48 -0.58 -1.23
CA SER A 130 -24.78 0.27 -0.07
C SER A 130 -25.99 -0.19 0.76
N THR A 131 -26.84 -1.06 0.21
CA THR A 131 -28.02 -1.59 0.91
C THR A 131 -27.70 -2.86 1.72
N VAL A 132 -26.60 -3.54 1.40
CA VAL A 132 -26.24 -4.86 1.94
C VAL A 132 -24.90 -4.89 2.65
N LEU A 133 -24.03 -3.90 2.42
CA LEU A 133 -22.72 -3.78 3.04
C LEU A 133 -22.61 -2.49 3.86
N ASN A 134 -21.96 -2.59 5.02
CA ASN A 134 -21.57 -1.46 5.83
C ASN A 134 -20.21 -0.93 5.34
N THR A 135 -20.24 0.26 4.73
CA THR A 135 -19.05 0.99 4.24
C THR A 135 -18.81 2.28 5.04
N ALA A 136 -19.31 2.38 6.28
CA ALA A 136 -19.25 3.61 7.04
C ALA A 136 -17.80 4.02 7.39
N GLY A 137 -17.43 5.23 6.98
CA GLY A 137 -16.08 5.78 7.17
C GLY A 137 -15.00 5.06 6.36
N ILE A 138 -15.38 4.48 5.22
CA ILE A 138 -14.46 3.94 4.22
C ILE A 138 -14.66 4.73 2.94
N ASP A 139 -13.55 5.27 2.43
CA ASP A 139 -13.56 5.97 1.15
C ASP A 139 -13.28 5.00 0.01
N PHE A 140 -13.92 5.25 -1.13
CA PHE A 140 -13.65 4.55 -2.38
C PHE A 140 -12.73 5.40 -3.27
N PRO A 141 -11.81 4.80 -4.03
CA PRO A 141 -11.53 3.36 -4.15
C PRO A 141 -10.93 2.74 -2.88
N MET A 142 -11.34 1.51 -2.57
CA MET A 142 -10.95 0.80 -1.34
C MET A 142 -9.43 0.68 -1.20
N SER A 143 -8.90 1.06 -0.03
CA SER A 143 -7.48 0.87 0.30
C SER A 143 -7.26 -0.48 0.99
N LEU A 144 -6.06 -1.08 0.82
CA LEU A 144 -5.70 -2.33 1.52
C LEU A 144 -5.73 -2.19 3.04
N LYS A 145 -5.49 -0.98 3.57
CA LYS A 145 -5.51 -0.72 5.01
C LYS A 145 -6.94 -0.78 5.56
N ASP A 146 -7.92 -0.40 4.75
CA ASP A 146 -9.32 -0.34 5.14
C ASP A 146 -10.04 -1.70 5.02
N ILE A 147 -9.43 -2.69 4.34
CA ILE A 147 -10.00 -4.05 4.24
C ILE A 147 -10.25 -4.64 5.62
N LYS A 148 -9.30 -4.53 6.54
CA LYS A 148 -9.46 -5.07 7.91
C LYS A 148 -10.63 -4.42 8.65
N LYS A 149 -10.83 -3.12 8.44
CA LYS A 149 -11.97 -2.38 8.99
C LYS A 149 -13.28 -2.88 8.38
N PHE A 150 -13.29 -3.07 7.05
CA PHE A 150 -14.44 -3.58 6.31
C PHE A 150 -14.84 -4.99 6.75
N GLU A 151 -13.87 -5.91 6.90
CA GLU A 151 -14.07 -7.28 7.38
C GLU A 151 -14.78 -7.30 8.74
N ILE A 152 -14.30 -6.48 9.69
CA ILE A 152 -14.90 -6.34 11.03
C ILE A 152 -16.31 -5.77 10.94
N GLN A 153 -16.52 -4.73 10.12
CA GLN A 153 -17.84 -4.06 9.99
C GLN A 153 -18.92 -4.97 9.38
N ASN A 154 -18.54 -5.91 8.53
CA ASN A 154 -19.45 -6.78 7.80
C ASN A 154 -19.43 -8.24 8.31
N ASN A 155 -18.56 -8.55 9.27
CA ASN A 155 -18.33 -9.90 9.79
C ASN A 155 -18.05 -10.94 8.67
N ILE A 156 -17.13 -10.58 7.77
CA ILE A 156 -16.68 -11.44 6.67
C ILE A 156 -15.16 -11.56 6.66
N SER A 157 -14.64 -12.59 5.99
CA SER A 157 -13.21 -12.74 5.74
C SER A 157 -12.91 -12.61 4.24
N ILE A 158 -11.89 -11.81 3.93
CA ILE A 158 -11.51 -11.43 2.57
C ILE A 158 -10.06 -11.84 2.33
N ASN A 159 -9.85 -12.57 1.24
CA ASN A 159 -8.53 -12.88 0.72
C ASN A 159 -8.25 -11.98 -0.49
N VAL A 160 -6.99 -11.53 -0.64
CA VAL A 160 -6.57 -10.66 -1.75
C VAL A 160 -5.40 -11.32 -2.48
N TYR A 161 -5.50 -11.44 -3.81
CA TYR A 161 -4.54 -12.19 -4.63
C TYR A 161 -3.93 -11.33 -5.73
N GLY A 162 -2.62 -11.40 -5.91
CA GLY A 162 -1.91 -10.71 -6.99
C GLY A 162 -1.67 -11.58 -8.20
N LEU A 163 -1.78 -11.04 -9.43
CA LEU A 163 -1.08 -11.64 -10.57
C LEU A 163 0.32 -11.05 -10.66
N GLU A 164 1.30 -11.89 -10.37
CA GLU A 164 2.72 -11.54 -10.40
C GLU A 164 3.16 -11.06 -11.80
N LYS A 165 2.63 -11.70 -12.85
CA LYS A 165 3.06 -11.45 -14.25
C LYS A 165 2.58 -10.13 -14.84
N TYR A 166 1.58 -9.48 -14.24
CA TYR A 166 0.93 -8.30 -14.83
C TYR A 166 1.01 -7.04 -13.95
N PHE A 167 1.60 -7.11 -12.75
CA PHE A 167 1.48 -6.05 -11.73
C PHE A 167 0.02 -5.63 -11.42
N ILE A 168 -0.96 -6.43 -11.85
CA ILE A 168 -2.38 -6.23 -11.57
C ILE A 168 -2.74 -7.20 -10.44
N LYS A 169 -3.15 -6.66 -9.29
CA LYS A 169 -3.65 -7.49 -8.19
C LYS A 169 -5.17 -7.44 -8.15
N PHE A 170 -5.79 -8.61 -8.04
CA PHE A 170 -7.23 -8.79 -8.03
C PHE A 170 -7.71 -9.04 -6.61
N LEU A 171 -8.94 -8.62 -6.35
CA LEU A 171 -9.65 -9.08 -5.17
C LEU A 171 -10.32 -10.41 -5.52
N ILE A 172 -9.88 -11.53 -4.96
CA ILE A 172 -10.62 -12.79 -5.03
C ILE A 172 -11.15 -13.07 -3.64
N VAL A 173 -12.40 -12.66 -3.41
CA VAL A 173 -13.06 -12.89 -2.12
C VAL A 173 -13.60 -14.30 -2.14
N LYS A 174 -12.92 -15.19 -1.42
CA LYS A 174 -13.46 -16.50 -1.08
C LYS A 174 -13.98 -16.41 0.35
N ASN A 175 -15.29 -16.42 0.50
CA ASN A 175 -15.93 -16.58 1.80
C ASN A 175 -15.52 -17.94 2.37
N MET A 176 -14.72 -17.92 3.43
CA MET A 176 -14.51 -19.09 4.27
C MET A 176 -15.53 -18.99 5.39
N LYS A 177 -16.56 -19.84 5.34
CA LYS A 177 -17.40 -20.12 6.52
C LYS A 177 -16.56 -20.80 7.59
#